data_AF-A0A7S1L0A8-F1
#
_entry.id   AF-A0A7S1L0A8-F1
#
_cell.length_a   1.000
_cell.length_b   1.000
_cell.length_c   1.000
_cell.angle_alpha   90.00
_cell.angle_beta   90.00
_cell.angle_gamma   90.00
#
_symmetry.space_group_name_H-M   'P 1'
#
loop_
_entity.id
_entity.type
_entity.pdbx_description
1 polymer ?
#
loop_
_entity_poly.entity_id
_entity_poly.type
_entity_poly.pdbx_seq_one_letter_code
_entity_poly.pdbx_strand_id
1 'polypeptide(L)'
;WRGGAAACPAAGGDPRLSGVPYLPPGWAFVLEFLIEVVVLRKFLLEYTLEAEHFSPLDVEYHTTRWTKLGCLFAVGSIVDTGVFLVCRAPVRLTFVFRTGLVFLLPSVKRLFFSIFSRRVMAEFLSVAIFFIGTMVFFAFMGVTLFQYDTAVVYTIGEEVVAANKGLDTFGHATYTMFVGGVTGEFMDCFLPSAMAHHAAGLLWMFYLLLTQVLLKNLVMDTLISQYLKCAEEESDLHTRVKATGMRTVFLLLCGGAEDGEREVSAEDFAAFVGRLRASPRW
;
A
#
# COMPACT_ATOMS: atom_id res chain seq x y z
N TRP A 1 7.10 33.63 -15.67
CA TRP A 1 6.09 32.58 -15.92
C TRP A 1 5.90 32.49 -17.42
N ARG A 2 6.43 31.45 -18.07
CA ARG A 2 6.10 31.19 -19.48
C ARG A 2 4.76 30.46 -19.48
N GLY A 3 3.83 30.86 -20.35
CA GLY A 3 2.60 30.11 -20.55
C GLY A 3 2.94 28.67 -20.94
N GLY A 4 2.22 27.68 -20.41
CA GLY A 4 2.54 26.26 -20.60
C GLY A 4 2.71 25.83 -22.07
N ALA A 5 2.10 26.56 -23.01
CA ALA A 5 2.30 26.37 -24.44
C ALA A 5 3.75 26.68 -24.92
N ALA A 6 4.43 27.64 -24.31
CA ALA A 6 5.80 28.05 -24.70
C ALA A 6 6.90 27.16 -24.09
N ALA A 7 6.54 26.23 -23.20
CA ALA A 7 7.47 25.28 -22.58
C ALA A 7 7.46 23.91 -23.28
N CYS A 8 6.57 23.69 -24.25
CA CYS A 8 6.50 22.43 -24.97
C CYS A 8 7.16 22.56 -26.36
N PRO A 9 8.25 21.81 -26.64
CA PRO A 9 8.93 21.84 -27.94
C PRO A 9 8.23 20.99 -29.02
N ALA A 10 7.06 20.40 -28.75
CA ALA A 10 6.33 19.59 -29.73
C ALA A 10 5.49 20.48 -30.67
N ALA A 11 5.86 20.50 -31.96
CA ALA A 11 5.06 21.09 -33.02
C ALA A 11 3.71 20.35 -33.11
N GLY A 12 2.61 21.01 -32.71
CA GLY A 12 1.28 20.40 -32.64
C GLY A 12 0.51 20.66 -31.34
N GLY A 13 1.16 21.22 -30.31
CA GLY A 13 0.48 21.96 -29.25
C GLY A 13 -0.33 21.16 -28.23
N ASP A 14 -0.35 19.83 -28.27
CA ASP A 14 -1.00 19.01 -27.23
C ASP A 14 0.01 18.11 -26.49
N PRO A 15 0.75 18.65 -25.50
CA PRO A 15 1.60 17.86 -24.59
C PRO A 15 0.83 16.97 -23.60
N ARG A 16 -0.46 16.71 -23.83
CA ARG A 16 -1.34 16.06 -22.87
C ARG A 16 -1.39 14.56 -23.08
N LEU A 17 -0.39 13.84 -22.56
CA LEU A 17 -0.43 12.37 -22.47
C LEU A 17 -1.50 11.86 -21.47
N SER A 18 -1.95 12.70 -20.53
CA SER A 18 -2.83 12.26 -19.44
C SER A 18 -4.32 12.44 -19.71
N GLY A 19 -4.73 13.27 -20.68
CA GLY A 19 -6.14 13.62 -20.90
C GLY A 19 -6.83 14.37 -19.74
N VAL A 20 -6.10 14.69 -18.66
CA VAL A 20 -6.65 15.36 -17.47
C VAL A 20 -6.46 16.88 -17.57
N PRO A 21 -7.51 17.69 -17.31
CA PRO A 21 -7.36 19.14 -17.25
C PRO A 21 -6.48 19.54 -16.05
N TYR A 22 -5.36 20.20 -16.34
CA TYR A 22 -4.46 20.71 -15.31
C TYR A 22 -4.98 22.03 -14.73
N LEU A 23 -4.93 22.16 -13.40
CA LEU A 23 -5.24 23.43 -12.74
C LEU A 23 -4.13 24.46 -13.02
N PRO A 24 -4.45 25.74 -13.30
CA PRO A 24 -3.44 26.78 -13.40
C PRO A 24 -2.64 26.89 -12.10
N PRO A 25 -1.31 27.14 -12.14
CA PRO A 25 -0.48 26.95 -10.96
C PRO A 25 -0.82 27.92 -9.82
N GLY A 26 -1.24 29.15 -10.14
CA GLY A 26 -1.67 30.12 -9.13
C GLY A 26 -2.89 29.65 -8.32
N TRP A 27 -3.91 29.11 -9.00
CA TRP A 27 -5.09 28.52 -8.35
C TRP A 27 -4.74 27.26 -7.57
N ALA A 28 -3.83 26.44 -8.10
CA ALA A 28 -3.37 25.23 -7.44
C ALA A 28 -2.73 25.56 -6.08
N PHE A 29 -1.88 26.58 -6.00
CA PHE A 29 -1.24 27.00 -4.75
C PHE A 29 -2.23 27.52 -3.71
N VAL A 30 -3.18 28.37 -4.13
CA VAL A 30 -4.18 28.91 -3.20
C VAL A 30 -5.04 27.78 -2.63
N LEU A 31 -5.49 26.87 -3.48
CA LEU A 31 -6.31 25.73 -3.06
C LEU A 31 -5.53 24.74 -2.20
N GLU A 32 -4.27 24.47 -2.55
CA GLU A 32 -3.36 23.63 -1.76
C GLU A 32 -3.15 24.22 -0.36
N PHE A 33 -2.78 25.50 -0.25
CA PHE A 33 -2.58 26.15 1.03
C PHE A 33 -3.85 26.16 1.89
N LEU A 34 -5.02 26.42 1.28
CA LEU A 34 -6.31 26.38 2.00
C LEU A 34 -6.61 24.99 2.56
N ILE A 35 -6.42 23.93 1.75
CA ILE A 35 -6.64 22.55 2.19
C ILE A 35 -5.66 22.19 3.31
N GLU A 36 -4.38 22.54 3.18
CA GLU A 36 -3.35 22.26 4.18
C GLU A 36 -3.66 22.96 5.52
N VAL A 37 -4.13 24.21 5.49
CA VAL A 37 -4.55 24.94 6.70
C VAL A 37 -5.75 24.26 7.37
N VAL A 38 -6.73 23.79 6.59
CA VAL A 38 -7.89 23.05 7.13
C VAL A 38 -7.44 21.73 7.78
N VAL A 39 -6.54 21.00 7.12
CA VAL A 39 -5.98 19.75 7.65
C VAL A 39 -5.17 19.99 8.92
N LEU A 40 -4.33 21.03 8.95
CA LEU A 40 -3.57 21.43 10.14
C LEU A 40 -4.50 21.79 11.30
N ARG A 41 -5.54 22.60 11.03
CA ARG A 41 -6.53 22.97 12.04
C ARG A 41 -7.22 21.74 12.63
N LYS A 42 -7.58 20.76 11.80
CA LYS A 42 -8.15 19.49 12.26
C LYS A 42 -7.22 18.78 13.26
N PHE A 43 -5.94 18.59 12.92
CA PHE A 43 -5.00 17.91 13.82
C PHE A 43 -4.70 18.70 15.09
N LEU A 44 -4.68 20.03 15.02
CA LEU A 44 -4.55 20.87 16.21
C LEU A 44 -5.75 20.72 17.14
N LEU A 45 -6.98 20.68 16.61
CA LEU A 45 -8.19 20.45 17.40
C LEU A 45 -8.21 19.06 18.04
N GLU A 46 -7.78 18.02 17.30
CA GLU A 46 -7.62 16.67 17.85
C GLU A 46 -6.58 16.66 18.98
N TYR A 47 -5.47 17.38 18.81
CA TYR A 47 -4.43 17.49 19.83
C TYR A 47 -4.90 18.23 21.09
N THR A 48 -5.61 19.35 20.95
CA THR A 48 -6.16 20.10 22.09
C THR A 48 -7.21 19.29 22.84
N LEU A 49 -8.07 18.58 22.10
CA LEU A 49 -9.10 17.71 22.67
C LEU A 49 -8.46 16.57 23.48
N GLU A 50 -7.42 15.92 22.95
CA GLU A 50 -6.65 14.90 23.66
C GLU A 50 -6.01 15.46 24.94
N ALA A 51 -5.35 16.62 24.84
CA ALA A 51 -4.62 17.23 25.96
C ALA A 51 -5.55 17.71 27.08
N GLU A 52 -6.70 18.30 26.75
CA GLU A 52 -7.60 18.91 27.73
C GLU A 52 -8.58 17.91 28.36
N HIS A 53 -9.09 16.93 27.59
CA HIS A 53 -10.18 16.07 28.05
C HIS A 53 -9.73 14.63 28.38
N PHE A 54 -8.74 14.10 27.65
CA PHE A 54 -8.37 12.69 27.71
C PHE A 54 -7.11 12.44 28.54
N SER A 55 -6.10 13.31 28.39
CA SER A 55 -4.86 13.24 29.18
C SER A 55 -5.08 13.29 30.70
N PRO A 56 -6.03 14.07 31.27
CA PRO A 56 -6.26 14.06 32.72
C PRO A 56 -6.88 12.76 33.25
N LEU A 57 -7.52 11.98 32.36
CA LEU A 57 -8.21 10.73 32.70
C LEU A 57 -7.34 9.49 32.51
N ASP A 58 -6.10 9.66 32.03
CA ASP A 58 -5.20 8.57 31.62
C ASP A 58 -5.84 7.63 30.58
N VAL A 59 -6.72 8.20 29.73
CA VAL A 59 -7.36 7.49 28.62
C VAL A 59 -6.81 8.06 27.33
N GLU A 60 -6.29 7.23 26.44
CA GLU A 60 -5.91 7.66 25.09
C GLU A 60 -7.11 7.58 24.14
N TYR A 61 -7.58 8.70 23.59
CA TYR A 61 -8.64 8.70 22.56
C TYR A 61 -8.04 8.41 21.19
N HIS A 62 -6.97 9.13 20.84
CA HIS A 62 -6.08 8.79 19.76
C HIS A 62 -4.64 8.74 20.25
N THR A 63 -3.89 7.77 19.72
CA THR A 63 -2.48 7.61 20.05
C THR A 63 -1.74 8.90 19.71
N THR A 64 -1.35 9.66 20.75
CA THR A 64 -0.82 11.04 20.68
C THR A 64 0.33 11.17 19.67
N ARG A 65 1.09 10.09 19.47
CA ARG A 65 2.17 9.99 18.47
C ARG A 65 1.70 10.25 17.04
N TRP A 66 0.55 9.70 16.64
CA TRP A 66 0.04 9.87 15.28
C TRP A 66 -0.51 11.27 15.02
N THR A 67 -1.13 11.89 16.03
CA THR A 67 -1.59 13.28 15.93
C THR A 67 -0.39 14.22 15.76
N LYS A 68 0.69 14.00 16.53
CA LYS A 68 1.95 14.74 16.37
C LYS A 68 2.58 14.54 14.98
N LEU A 69 2.60 13.32 14.47
CA LEU A 69 3.06 13.03 13.10
C LEU A 69 2.19 13.71 12.04
N GLY A 70 0.86 13.77 12.24
CA GLY A 70 -0.06 14.50 11.38
C GLY A 70 0.19 16.00 11.34
N CYS A 71 0.41 16.61 12.51
CA CYS A 71 0.85 18.01 12.59
C CYS A 71 2.18 18.22 11.86
N LEU A 72 3.16 17.33 12.04
CA LEU A 72 4.46 17.42 11.38
C LEU A 72 4.33 17.35 9.85
N PHE A 73 3.52 16.43 9.31
CA PHE A 73 3.31 16.34 7.87
C PHE A 73 2.52 17.52 7.31
N ALA A 74 1.52 18.04 8.03
CA ALA A 74 0.77 19.21 7.61
C ALA A 74 1.65 20.48 7.59
N VAL A 75 2.46 20.71 8.64
CA VAL A 75 3.41 21.83 8.68
C VAL A 75 4.50 21.66 7.62
N GLY A 76 5.03 20.45 7.44
CA GLY A 76 6.01 20.12 6.40
C GLY A 76 5.49 20.42 5.00
N SER A 77 4.22 20.12 4.73
CA SER A 77 3.56 20.42 3.45
C SER A 77 3.46 21.93 3.19
N ILE A 78 3.03 22.71 4.19
CA ILE A 78 2.95 24.19 4.10
C ILE A 78 4.33 24.80 3.85
N VAL A 79 5.36 24.29 4.55
CA VAL A 79 6.75 24.75 4.38
C VAL A 79 7.28 24.40 2.99
N ASP A 80 7.04 23.19 2.49
CA ASP A 80 7.42 22.77 1.13
C ASP A 80 6.76 23.67 0.07
N THR A 81 5.47 23.96 0.23
CA THR A 81 4.73 24.89 -0.64
C THR A 81 5.30 26.31 -0.60
N GLY A 82 5.64 26.82 0.59
CA GLY A 82 6.26 28.14 0.77
C GLY A 82 7.67 28.21 0.17
N VAL A 83 8.51 27.20 0.40
CA VAL A 83 9.85 27.11 -0.18
C VAL A 83 9.77 27.00 -1.70
N PHE A 84 8.82 26.23 -2.23
CA PHE A 84 8.61 26.16 -3.67
C PHE A 84 8.24 27.53 -4.26
N LEU A 85 7.37 28.28 -3.58
CA LEU A 85 6.92 29.61 -4.01
C LEU A 85 8.08 30.63 -4.04
N VAL A 86 8.92 30.63 -3.01
CA VAL A 86 10.02 31.60 -2.83
C VAL A 86 11.26 31.20 -3.63
N CYS A 87 11.75 29.97 -3.45
CA CYS A 87 13.03 29.51 -3.98
C CYS A 87 12.94 28.94 -5.40
N ARG A 88 11.72 28.65 -5.91
CA ARG A 88 11.50 28.00 -7.21
C ARG A 88 12.32 26.72 -7.40
N ALA A 89 12.48 25.94 -6.33
CA ALA A 89 13.25 24.70 -6.35
C ALA A 89 12.60 23.68 -7.31
N PRO A 90 13.38 22.95 -8.12
CA PRO A 90 12.84 21.96 -9.05
C PRO A 90 12.37 20.67 -8.36
N VAL A 91 12.86 20.39 -7.15
CA VAL A 91 12.48 19.20 -6.37
C VAL A 91 11.34 19.57 -5.42
N ARG A 92 10.23 18.83 -5.49
CA ARG A 92 9.08 18.97 -4.59
C ARG A 92 8.96 17.74 -3.70
N LEU A 93 8.93 17.93 -2.39
CA LEU A 93 8.70 16.84 -1.43
C LEU A 93 7.21 16.68 -1.07
N THR A 94 6.34 17.49 -1.67
CA THR A 94 4.89 17.48 -1.47
C THR A 94 4.26 16.08 -1.57
N PHE A 95 4.77 15.22 -2.47
CA PHE A 95 4.27 13.85 -2.62
C PHE A 95 4.43 13.02 -1.34
N VAL A 96 5.54 13.18 -0.61
CA VAL A 96 5.82 12.45 0.63
C VAL A 96 4.86 12.90 1.72
N PHE A 97 4.66 14.21 1.89
CA PHE A 97 3.74 14.76 2.89
C PHE A 97 2.29 14.35 2.63
N ARG A 98 1.82 14.46 1.38
CA ARG A 98 0.46 14.07 1.00
C ARG A 98 0.20 12.57 1.19
N THR A 99 1.14 11.75 0.76
CA THR A 99 1.05 10.30 0.95
C THR A 99 1.04 9.94 2.44
N GLY A 100 1.90 10.60 3.24
CA GLY A 100 1.91 10.47 4.70
C GLY A 100 0.58 10.85 5.35
N LEU A 101 -0.07 11.93 4.90
CA LEU A 101 -1.40 12.35 5.38
C LEU A 101 -2.49 11.33 5.02
N VAL A 102 -2.43 10.72 3.83
CA VAL A 102 -3.36 9.63 3.45
C VAL A 102 -3.16 8.40 4.34
N PHE A 103 -1.90 8.04 4.65
CA PHE A 103 -1.60 6.99 5.62
C PHE A 103 -2.11 7.28 7.03
N LEU A 104 -2.44 8.54 7.36
CA LEU A 104 -3.00 8.88 8.66
C LEU A 104 -4.50 8.57 8.79
N LEU A 105 -5.20 8.30 7.69
CA LEU A 105 -6.62 7.93 7.71
C LEU A 105 -6.84 6.61 8.46
N PRO A 106 -7.79 6.51 9.40
CA PRO A 106 -8.00 5.31 10.21
C PRO A 106 -8.19 4.03 9.37
N SER A 107 -8.95 4.10 8.28
CA SER A 107 -9.18 2.97 7.38
C SER A 107 -7.88 2.53 6.68
N VAL A 108 -7.06 3.49 6.23
CA VAL A 108 -5.78 3.21 5.60
C VAL A 108 -4.78 2.65 6.60
N LYS A 109 -4.73 3.20 7.82
CA LYS A 109 -3.91 2.65 8.92
C LYS A 109 -4.25 1.21 9.21
N ARG A 110 -5.54 0.89 9.37
CA ARG A 110 -5.99 -0.48 9.67
C ARG A 110 -5.58 -1.44 8.56
N LEU A 111 -5.83 -1.07 7.31
CA LEU A 111 -5.42 -1.85 6.15
C LEU A 111 -3.90 -2.02 6.08
N PHE A 112 -3.13 -0.94 6.32
CA PHE A 112 -1.68 -0.98 6.34
C PHE A 112 -1.15 -1.91 7.45
N PHE A 113 -1.63 -1.78 8.68
CA PHE A 113 -1.19 -2.65 9.78
C PHE A 113 -1.66 -4.10 9.62
N SER A 114 -2.80 -4.31 8.98
CA SER A 114 -3.28 -5.65 8.63
C SER A 114 -2.36 -6.31 7.60
N ILE A 115 -2.03 -5.62 6.51
CA ILE A 115 -1.13 -6.13 5.47
C ILE A 115 0.30 -6.30 5.99
N PHE A 116 0.84 -5.28 6.68
CA PHE A 116 2.19 -5.28 7.20
C PHE A 116 2.31 -5.89 8.60
N SER A 117 1.37 -6.77 8.97
CA SER A 117 1.50 -7.56 10.19
C SER A 117 2.79 -8.37 10.14
N ARG A 118 3.55 -8.40 11.26
CA ARG A 118 4.82 -9.13 11.33
C ARG A 118 4.69 -10.59 10.94
N ARG A 119 3.53 -11.20 11.20
CA ARG A 119 3.23 -12.59 10.84
C ARG A 119 3.12 -12.75 9.32
N VAL A 120 2.28 -11.92 8.68
CA VAL A 120 2.11 -11.88 7.21
C VAL A 120 3.44 -11.64 6.52
N MET A 121 4.19 -10.64 6.99
CA MET A 121 5.48 -10.29 6.40
C MET A 121 6.52 -11.40 6.56
N ALA A 122 6.53 -12.15 7.67
CA ALA A 122 7.45 -13.26 7.86
C ALA A 122 7.13 -14.43 6.91
N GLU A 123 5.86 -14.78 6.76
CA GLU A 123 5.43 -15.82 5.84
C GLU A 123 5.67 -15.41 4.37
N PHE A 124 5.29 -14.19 4.01
CA PHE A 124 5.55 -13.62 2.69
C PHE A 124 7.04 -13.60 2.38
N LEU A 125 7.89 -13.15 3.31
CA LEU A 125 9.33 -13.09 3.13
C LEU A 125 9.92 -14.48 2.92
N SER A 126 9.46 -15.49 3.67
CA SER A 126 9.87 -16.89 3.48
C SER A 126 9.59 -17.34 2.04
N VAL A 127 8.36 -17.15 1.55
CA VAL A 127 8.00 -17.56 0.18
C VAL A 127 8.72 -16.72 -0.87
N ALA A 128 8.91 -15.42 -0.63
CA ALA A 128 9.65 -14.53 -1.52
C ALA A 128 11.13 -14.95 -1.67
N ILE A 129 11.78 -15.39 -0.59
CA ILE A 129 13.15 -15.91 -0.64
C ILE A 129 13.21 -17.18 -1.50
N PHE A 130 12.26 -18.11 -1.33
CA PHE A 130 12.17 -19.28 -2.20
C PHE A 130 11.95 -18.90 -3.66
N PHE A 131 11.05 -17.96 -3.94
CA PHE A 131 10.78 -17.47 -5.30
C PHE A 131 12.00 -16.84 -5.96
N ILE A 132 12.69 -15.92 -5.28
CA ILE A 132 13.91 -15.30 -5.77
C ILE A 132 15.01 -16.35 -5.95
N GLY A 133 15.13 -17.30 -5.01
CA GLY A 133 16.08 -18.41 -5.10
C GLY A 133 15.85 -19.28 -6.33
N THR A 134 14.61 -19.67 -6.60
CA THR A 134 14.24 -20.40 -7.83
C THR A 134 14.58 -19.57 -9.07
N MET A 135 14.20 -18.30 -9.11
CA MET A 135 14.51 -17.41 -10.24
C MET A 135 16.01 -17.32 -10.53
N VAL A 136 16.84 -17.12 -9.50
CA VAL A 136 18.30 -17.06 -9.59
C VAL A 136 18.88 -18.41 -10.04
N PHE A 137 18.36 -19.52 -9.53
CA PHE A 137 18.80 -20.86 -9.91
C PHE A 137 18.54 -21.16 -11.40
N PHE A 138 17.34 -20.83 -11.91
CA PHE A 138 17.03 -21.00 -13.33
C PHE A 138 17.76 -20.01 -14.22
N ALA A 139 18.01 -18.78 -13.75
CA ALA A 139 18.85 -17.83 -14.46
C ALA A 139 20.28 -18.35 -14.62
N PHE A 140 20.85 -18.92 -13.55
CA PHE A 140 22.16 -19.57 -13.60
C PHE A 140 22.17 -20.73 -14.61
N MET A 141 21.19 -21.63 -14.55
CA MET A 141 21.06 -22.72 -15.54
C MET A 141 20.94 -22.20 -16.98
N GLY A 142 20.13 -21.16 -17.19
CA GLY A 142 19.95 -20.52 -18.49
C GLY A 142 21.26 -20.00 -19.07
N VAL A 143 22.05 -19.26 -18.28
CA VAL A 143 23.38 -18.81 -18.72
C VAL A 143 24.28 -19.99 -19.02
N THR A 144 24.37 -20.98 -18.13
CA THR A 144 25.28 -22.12 -18.36
C THR A 144 24.95 -22.93 -19.62
N LEU A 145 23.68 -22.96 -20.05
CA LEU A 145 23.25 -23.68 -21.24
C LEU A 145 23.33 -22.85 -22.52
N PHE A 146 22.95 -21.57 -22.47
CA PHE A 146 22.75 -20.74 -23.67
C PHE A 146 23.82 -19.66 -23.88
N GLN A 147 24.74 -19.42 -22.94
CA GLN A 147 25.72 -18.31 -23.03
C GLN A 147 26.51 -18.31 -24.35
N TYR A 148 26.88 -19.48 -24.86
CA TYR A 148 27.70 -19.61 -26.08
C TYR A 148 26.87 -19.82 -27.35
N ASP A 149 25.55 -19.85 -27.26
CA ASP A 149 24.68 -20.11 -28.41
C ASP A 149 24.24 -18.80 -29.08
N THR A 150 25.06 -18.32 -30.01
CA THR A 150 24.80 -17.11 -30.80
C THR A 150 24.08 -17.41 -32.11
N ALA A 151 23.43 -18.57 -32.25
CA ALA A 151 22.69 -18.91 -33.47
C ALA A 151 21.55 -17.90 -33.70
N VAL A 152 21.40 -17.45 -34.95
CA VAL A 152 20.29 -16.58 -35.35
C VAL A 152 19.05 -17.44 -35.56
N VAL A 153 17.99 -17.15 -34.81
CA VAL A 153 16.79 -17.98 -34.79
C VAL A 153 15.71 -17.39 -35.69
N TYR A 154 15.46 -16.08 -35.58
CA TYR A 154 14.47 -15.37 -36.40
C TYR A 154 14.76 -13.86 -36.42
N THR A 155 14.11 -13.15 -37.34
CA THR A 155 14.20 -11.70 -37.47
C THR A 155 12.83 -11.07 -37.19
N ILE A 156 12.78 -10.05 -36.31
CA ILE A 156 11.59 -9.20 -36.14
C ILE A 156 11.90 -7.85 -36.78
N GLY A 157 11.31 -7.58 -37.94
CA GLY A 157 11.66 -6.40 -38.73
C GLY A 157 13.13 -6.44 -39.16
N GLU A 158 13.91 -5.44 -38.73
CA GLU A 158 15.36 -5.34 -39.00
C GLU A 158 16.24 -5.92 -37.88
N GLU A 159 15.65 -6.27 -36.73
CA GLU A 159 16.41 -6.80 -35.60
C GLU A 159 16.60 -8.32 -35.71
N VAL A 160 17.87 -8.73 -35.66
CA VAL A 160 18.27 -10.14 -35.62
C VAL A 160 18.21 -10.64 -34.18
N VAL A 161 17.36 -11.64 -33.91
CA VAL A 161 17.20 -12.23 -32.59
C VAL A 161 18.06 -13.50 -32.49
N ALA A 162 19.05 -13.47 -31.60
CA ALA A 162 19.89 -14.63 -31.26
C ALA A 162 19.20 -15.57 -30.26
N ALA A 163 19.59 -16.84 -30.27
CA ALA A 163 19.07 -17.88 -29.37
C ALA A 163 19.25 -17.53 -27.89
N ASN A 164 20.34 -16.84 -27.56
CA ASN A 164 20.69 -16.40 -26.21
C ASN A 164 20.16 -15.01 -25.84
N LYS A 165 19.17 -14.45 -26.55
CA LYS A 165 18.58 -13.14 -26.24
C LYS A 165 18.09 -13.13 -24.78
N GLY A 166 18.74 -12.30 -23.96
CA GLY A 166 18.44 -12.18 -22.53
C GLY A 166 19.00 -13.30 -21.64
N LEU A 167 19.82 -14.21 -22.17
CA LEU A 167 20.51 -15.31 -21.44
C LEU A 167 22.03 -15.26 -21.61
N ASP A 168 22.56 -14.15 -22.11
CA ASP A 168 23.97 -13.91 -22.41
C ASP A 168 24.81 -13.65 -21.15
N THR A 169 24.27 -12.87 -20.21
CA THR A 169 24.89 -12.58 -18.92
C THR A 169 23.96 -12.96 -17.77
N PHE A 170 24.53 -13.21 -16.59
CA PHE A 170 23.74 -13.55 -15.40
C PHE A 170 22.73 -12.46 -15.01
N GLY A 171 23.08 -11.18 -15.20
CA GLY A 171 22.18 -10.05 -14.95
C GLY A 171 20.98 -10.06 -15.91
N HIS A 172 21.23 -10.20 -17.21
CA HIS A 172 20.17 -10.29 -18.21
C HIS A 172 19.33 -11.55 -18.01
N ALA A 173 19.93 -12.71 -17.72
CA ALA A 173 19.18 -13.94 -17.45
C ALA A 173 18.28 -13.83 -16.22
N THR A 174 18.74 -13.17 -15.16
CA THR A 174 17.91 -12.94 -13.96
C THR A 174 16.72 -12.04 -14.28
N TYR A 175 16.92 -10.99 -15.07
CA TYR A 175 15.84 -10.12 -15.55
C TYR A 175 14.86 -10.87 -16.46
N THR A 176 15.36 -11.65 -17.42
CA THR A 176 14.55 -12.46 -18.34
C THR A 176 13.72 -13.50 -17.57
N MET A 177 14.31 -14.18 -16.59
CA MET A 177 13.58 -15.09 -15.71
C MET A 177 12.55 -14.33 -14.87
N PHE A 178 12.86 -13.14 -14.34
CA PHE A 178 11.87 -12.32 -13.62
C PHE A 178 10.67 -11.96 -14.52
N VAL A 179 10.93 -11.43 -15.72
CA VAL A 179 9.88 -11.04 -16.68
C VAL A 179 9.04 -12.25 -17.11
N GLY A 180 9.68 -13.39 -17.40
CA GLY A 180 9.00 -14.65 -17.69
C GLY A 180 8.18 -15.17 -16.50
N GLY A 181 8.72 -15.05 -15.29
CA GLY A 181 8.08 -15.41 -14.03
C GLY A 181 6.93 -14.49 -13.60
N VAL A 182 6.80 -13.30 -14.18
CA VAL A 182 5.63 -12.42 -14.02
C VAL A 182 4.64 -12.56 -15.20
N THR A 183 4.96 -13.35 -16.22
CA THR A 183 4.17 -13.57 -17.46
C THR A 183 3.90 -12.33 -18.31
N GLY A 184 4.56 -11.20 -18.06
CA GLY A 184 4.32 -9.97 -18.82
C GLY A 184 4.74 -10.07 -20.29
N GLU A 185 5.93 -10.61 -20.54
CA GLU A 185 6.52 -10.79 -21.88
C GLU A 185 7.13 -12.19 -22.02
N PHE A 186 6.46 -13.20 -21.46
CA PHE A 186 6.98 -14.57 -21.43
C PHE A 186 7.29 -15.10 -22.83
N MET A 187 6.41 -14.86 -23.81
CA MET A 187 6.59 -15.36 -25.17
C MET A 187 7.86 -14.82 -25.81
N ASP A 188 8.20 -13.55 -25.58
CA ASP A 188 9.40 -12.92 -26.15
C ASP A 188 10.69 -13.45 -25.50
N CYS A 189 10.63 -13.85 -24.24
CA CYS A 189 11.73 -14.50 -23.52
C CYS A 189 11.89 -15.98 -23.88
N PHE A 190 10.77 -16.67 -24.12
CA PHE A 190 10.71 -18.11 -24.38
C PHE A 190 11.11 -18.46 -25.81
N LEU A 191 10.56 -17.74 -26.79
CA LEU A 191 10.62 -18.09 -28.20
C LEU A 191 12.05 -18.28 -28.75
N PRO A 192 13.04 -17.41 -28.44
CA PRO A 192 14.40 -17.56 -28.96
C PRO A 192 15.05 -18.87 -28.53
N SER A 193 14.95 -19.21 -27.24
CA SER A 193 15.55 -20.42 -26.69
C SER A 193 14.84 -21.71 -27.13
N ALA A 194 13.50 -21.67 -27.24
CA ALA A 194 12.70 -22.84 -27.62
C ALA A 194 12.83 -23.20 -29.10
N MET A 195 12.96 -22.19 -29.97
CA MET A 195 13.17 -22.39 -31.40
C MET A 195 14.60 -22.85 -31.72
N ALA A 196 15.60 -22.44 -30.93
CA ALA A 196 16.95 -22.96 -31.02
C ALA A 196 17.04 -24.42 -30.54
N HIS A 197 16.44 -24.72 -29.39
CA HIS A 197 16.46 -26.06 -28.79
C HIS A 197 15.09 -26.44 -28.21
N HIS A 198 14.44 -27.46 -28.76
CA HIS A 198 13.14 -27.92 -28.24
C HIS A 198 13.21 -28.35 -26.76
N ALA A 199 14.37 -28.83 -26.30
CA ALA A 199 14.60 -29.20 -24.90
C ALA A 199 14.56 -27.99 -23.95
N ALA A 200 14.86 -26.78 -24.44
CA ALA A 200 14.69 -25.54 -23.68
C ALA A 200 13.22 -25.34 -23.26
N GLY A 201 12.29 -25.82 -24.08
CA GLY A 201 10.87 -25.82 -23.79
C GLY A 201 10.53 -26.53 -22.48
N LEU A 202 11.20 -27.65 -22.19
CA LEU A 202 11.00 -28.40 -20.94
C LEU A 202 11.54 -27.63 -19.73
N LEU A 203 12.68 -26.95 -19.86
CA LEU A 203 13.26 -26.12 -18.80
C LEU A 203 12.30 -24.99 -18.43
N TRP A 204 11.77 -24.28 -19.42
CA TRP A 204 10.79 -23.21 -19.24
C TRP A 204 9.47 -23.72 -18.67
N MET A 205 8.98 -24.88 -19.13
CA MET A 205 7.77 -25.49 -18.59
C MET A 205 7.93 -25.82 -17.10
N PHE A 206 9.05 -26.39 -16.70
CA PHE A 206 9.31 -26.70 -15.29
C PHE A 206 9.49 -25.43 -14.46
N TYR A 207 10.19 -24.42 -14.99
CA TYR A 207 10.30 -23.10 -14.37
C TYR A 207 8.94 -22.44 -14.13
N LEU A 208 8.06 -22.42 -15.14
CA LEU A 208 6.72 -21.84 -15.03
C LEU A 208 5.84 -22.64 -14.09
N LEU A 209 5.91 -23.97 -14.11
CA LEU A 209 5.16 -24.81 -13.19
C LEU A 209 5.53 -24.50 -11.74
N LEU A 210 6.83 -24.37 -11.44
CA LEU A 210 7.28 -24.00 -10.10
C LEU A 210 6.89 -22.57 -9.72
N THR A 211 7.11 -21.58 -10.60
CA THR A 211 6.90 -20.17 -10.26
C THR A 211 5.43 -19.73 -10.33
N GLN A 212 4.71 -20.08 -11.40
CA GLN A 212 3.32 -19.68 -11.61
C GLN A 212 2.32 -20.57 -10.88
N VAL A 213 2.51 -21.89 -10.90
CA VAL A 213 1.49 -22.80 -10.36
C VAL A 213 1.75 -23.06 -8.89
N LEU A 214 3.00 -23.34 -8.49
CA LEU A 214 3.28 -23.70 -7.10
C LEU A 214 3.47 -22.45 -6.24
N LEU A 215 4.46 -21.62 -6.57
CA LEU A 215 4.87 -20.51 -5.69
C LEU A 215 3.82 -19.39 -5.65
N LYS A 216 3.29 -18.96 -6.79
CA LYS A 216 2.27 -17.89 -6.82
C LYS A 216 0.98 -18.28 -6.09
N ASN A 217 0.50 -19.51 -6.28
CA ASN A 217 -0.69 -19.99 -5.56
C ASN A 217 -0.41 -20.09 -4.05
N LEU A 218 0.76 -20.61 -3.66
CA LEU A 218 1.16 -20.64 -2.25
C LEU A 218 1.21 -19.24 -1.64
N VAL A 219 1.80 -18.25 -2.33
CA VAL A 219 1.82 -16.84 -1.87
C VAL A 219 0.39 -16.33 -1.69
N MET A 220 -0.48 -16.51 -2.69
CA MET A 220 -1.86 -16.02 -2.64
C MET A 220 -2.66 -16.66 -1.51
N ASP A 221 -2.57 -17.98 -1.34
CA ASP A 221 -3.27 -18.70 -0.28
C ASP A 221 -2.79 -18.27 1.11
N THR A 222 -1.48 -18.11 1.27
CA THR A 222 -0.88 -17.61 2.52
C THR A 222 -1.38 -16.19 2.85
N LEU A 223 -1.39 -15.29 1.85
CA LEU A 223 -1.88 -13.92 2.03
C LEU A 223 -3.38 -13.88 2.36
N ILE A 224 -4.19 -14.67 1.67
CA ILE A 224 -5.64 -14.75 1.91
C ILE A 224 -5.92 -15.32 3.30
N SER A 225 -5.26 -16.41 3.68
CA SER A 225 -5.44 -17.04 4.99
C SER A 225 -5.13 -16.07 6.13
N GLN A 226 -4.01 -15.34 6.02
CA GLN A 226 -3.65 -14.35 7.04
C GLN A 226 -4.58 -13.14 7.03
N TYR A 227 -5.01 -12.67 5.86
CA TYR A 227 -5.98 -11.58 5.75
C TYR A 227 -7.31 -11.94 6.42
N LEU A 228 -7.84 -13.13 6.16
CA LEU A 228 -9.06 -13.64 6.79
C LEU A 228 -8.91 -13.73 8.30
N LYS A 229 -7.79 -14.28 8.78
CA LYS A 229 -7.50 -14.36 10.21
C LYS A 229 -7.43 -12.98 10.87
N CYS A 230 -6.80 -12.00 10.24
CA CYS A 230 -6.77 -10.62 10.75
C CYS A 230 -8.18 -9.98 10.74
N ALA A 231 -8.99 -10.24 9.72
CA ALA A 231 -10.35 -9.74 9.66
C ALA A 231 -11.24 -10.34 10.76
N GLU A 232 -11.08 -11.63 11.06
CA GLU A 232 -11.73 -12.30 12.19
C GLU A 232 -11.28 -11.71 13.54
N GLU A 233 -9.98 -11.54 13.75
CA GLU A 233 -9.42 -10.92 14.97
C GLU A 233 -9.94 -9.49 15.18
N GLU A 234 -10.09 -8.68 14.11
CA GLU A 234 -10.66 -7.32 14.19
C GLU A 234 -12.16 -7.36 14.53
N SER A 235 -12.92 -8.26 13.91
CA SER A 235 -14.35 -8.45 14.18
C SER A 235 -14.58 -8.88 15.64
N ASP A 236 -13.76 -9.80 16.15
CA ASP A 236 -13.80 -10.25 17.53
C ASP A 236 -13.42 -9.15 18.50
N LEU A 237 -12.39 -8.36 18.20
CA LEU A 237 -11.99 -7.21 19.03
C LEU A 237 -13.11 -6.19 19.10
N HIS A 238 -13.75 -5.86 17.98
CA HIS A 238 -14.87 -4.93 17.94
C HIS A 238 -16.07 -5.44 18.74
N THR A 239 -16.37 -6.73 18.65
CA THR A 239 -17.43 -7.38 19.44
C THR A 239 -17.10 -7.35 20.93
N ARG A 240 -15.85 -7.62 21.31
CA ARG A 240 -15.38 -7.55 22.71
C ARG A 240 -15.43 -6.13 23.27
N VAL A 241 -14.98 -5.12 22.52
CA VAL A 241 -15.05 -3.71 22.95
C VAL A 241 -16.50 -3.27 23.15
N LYS A 242 -17.41 -3.68 22.25
CA LYS A 242 -18.85 -3.44 22.42
C LYS A 242 -19.41 -4.13 23.65
N ALA A 243 -19.09 -5.41 23.85
CA ALA A 243 -19.55 -6.18 25.01
C ALA A 243 -19.03 -5.60 26.33
N THR A 244 -17.74 -5.22 26.39
CA THR A 244 -17.15 -4.56 27.56
C THR A 244 -17.79 -3.20 27.80
N GLY A 245 -18.00 -2.39 26.76
CA GLY A 245 -18.70 -1.10 26.89
C GLY A 245 -20.13 -1.25 27.43
N MET A 246 -20.88 -2.23 26.92
CA MET A 246 -22.22 -2.56 27.42
C MET A 246 -22.17 -3.01 28.89
N ARG A 247 -21.22 -3.87 29.25
CA ARG A 247 -21.01 -4.33 30.62
C ARG A 247 -20.67 -3.18 31.57
N THR A 248 -19.77 -2.28 31.18
CA THR A 248 -19.40 -1.11 31.99
C THR A 248 -20.60 -0.21 32.24
N VAL A 249 -21.41 0.07 31.20
CA VAL A 249 -22.62 0.86 31.39
C VAL A 249 -23.63 0.14 32.30
N PHE A 250 -23.79 -1.18 32.15
CA PHE A 250 -24.66 -1.96 33.03
C PHE A 250 -24.23 -1.89 34.49
N LEU A 251 -22.92 -2.03 34.78
CA LEU A 251 -22.38 -1.91 36.14
C LEU A 251 -22.59 -0.49 36.72
N LEU A 252 -22.48 0.55 35.89
CA LEU A 252 -22.79 1.92 36.30
C LEU A 252 -24.28 2.12 36.62
N LEU A 253 -25.17 1.50 35.84
CA LEU A 253 -26.62 1.53 36.08
C LEU A 253 -27.02 0.75 37.34
N CYS A 254 -26.34 -0.34 37.67
CA CYS A 254 -26.53 -1.07 38.93
C CYS A 254 -26.04 -0.30 40.18
N GLY A 255 -25.47 0.91 40.01
CA GLY A 255 -25.01 1.75 41.10
C GLY A 255 -23.75 1.24 41.79
N GLY A 256 -22.88 0.51 41.07
CA GLY A 256 -21.59 0.04 41.58
C GLY A 256 -21.66 -1.08 42.63
N ALA A 257 -22.80 -1.77 42.77
CA ALA A 257 -22.88 -2.97 43.59
C ALA A 257 -22.08 -4.10 42.91
N GLU A 258 -20.95 -4.49 43.50
CA GLU A 258 -20.12 -5.63 43.05
C GLU A 258 -20.83 -6.97 43.26
N ASP A 259 -21.81 -7.03 44.16
CA ASP A 259 -22.66 -8.18 44.42
C ASP A 259 -23.92 -8.08 43.56
N GLY A 260 -24.08 -9.02 42.62
CA GLY A 260 -25.10 -9.05 41.55
C GLY A 260 -26.56 -9.18 41.99
N GLU A 261 -26.98 -8.48 43.04
CA GLU A 261 -28.34 -8.52 43.60
C GLU A 261 -29.19 -7.28 43.29
N ARG A 262 -28.63 -6.22 42.67
CA ARG A 262 -29.44 -5.07 42.24
C ARG A 262 -30.03 -5.28 40.85
N GLU A 263 -31.32 -5.59 40.82
CA GLU A 263 -32.14 -5.55 39.61
C GLU A 263 -32.12 -4.15 38.99
N VAL A 264 -31.78 -4.06 37.71
CA VAL A 264 -31.83 -2.80 36.96
C VAL A 264 -33.29 -2.46 36.70
N SER A 265 -33.71 -1.26 37.11
CA SER A 265 -35.06 -0.77 36.80
C SER A 265 -35.30 -0.79 35.29
N ALA A 266 -36.44 -1.34 34.87
CA ALA A 266 -36.83 -1.40 33.46
C ALA A 266 -36.88 0.00 32.81
N GLU A 267 -37.17 1.04 33.59
CA GLU A 267 -37.19 2.43 33.12
C GLU A 267 -35.80 2.96 32.79
N ASP A 268 -34.80 2.68 33.63
CA ASP A 268 -33.41 3.09 33.42
C ASP A 268 -32.80 2.38 32.22
N PHE A 269 -33.11 1.09 32.06
CA PHE A 269 -32.68 0.32 30.89
C PHE A 269 -33.34 0.84 29.60
N ALA A 270 -34.65 1.13 29.62
CA ALA A 270 -35.35 1.68 28.47
C ALA A 270 -34.83 3.08 28.08
N ALA A 271 -34.54 3.93 29.07
CA ALA A 271 -33.95 5.24 28.84
C ALA A 271 -32.53 5.14 28.25
N PHE A 272 -31.73 4.17 28.71
CA PHE A 272 -30.42 3.89 28.14
C PHE A 272 -30.52 3.42 26.68
N VAL A 273 -31.37 2.43 26.37
CA VAL A 273 -31.57 1.95 24.99
C VAL A 273 -32.07 3.07 24.08
N GLY A 274 -32.95 3.95 24.57
CA GLY A 274 -33.40 5.14 23.86
C GLY A 274 -32.27 6.10 23.52
N ARG A 275 -31.38 6.42 24.47
CA ARG A 275 -30.20 7.26 24.23
C ARG A 275 -29.19 6.60 23.32
N LEU A 276 -29.01 5.28 23.42
CA LEU A 276 -28.09 4.51 22.59
C LEU A 276 -28.53 4.55 21.12
N ARG A 277 -29.83 4.37 20.85
CA ARG A 277 -30.42 4.45 19.50
C ARG A 277 -30.40 5.86 18.91
N ALA A 278 -30.38 6.90 19.74
CA ALA A 278 -30.29 8.29 19.29
C ALA A 278 -28.86 8.76 19.01
N SER A 279 -27.85 7.96 19.39
CA SER A 279 -26.43 8.29 19.14
C SER A 279 -26.08 8.11 17.66
N PRO A 280 -25.47 9.11 16.99
CA PRO A 280 -25.17 9.07 15.55
C PRO A 280 -24.06 8.08 15.14
N ARG A 281 -23.60 7.22 16.06
CA ARG A 281 -22.59 6.17 15.81
C ARG A 281 -23.17 4.75 15.79
N TRP A 282 -24.49 4.61 15.89
CA TRP A 282 -25.23 3.36 15.65
C TRP A 282 -25.93 3.39 14.30
#